data_AF-A0A7V9FCZ4-F1
#
_entry.id   AF-A0A7V9FCZ4-F1
#
_cell.length_a   1.000
_cell.length_b   1.000
_cell.length_c   1.000
_cell.angle_alpha   90.00
_cell.angle_beta   90.00
_cell.angle_gamma   90.00
#
_symmetry.space_group_name_H-M   'P 1'
#
loop_
_entity.id
_entity.type
_entity.pdbx_description
1 polymer ?
#
loop_
_entity_poly.entity_id
_entity_poly.type
_entity_poly.pdbx_seq_one_letter_code
_entity_poly.pdbx_strand_id
1 'polypeptide(L)'
;MHLTQLRQSYFEFKALGVEFVTAANDTPEVNQELRERLDLPFTLLSDIDAEVARKYRAFHENEPRDRKIALTSMFLIDSAEHDRIVRFEYVGPTTRHRVPNSRLLEEILNLRGQREQLISVLVPGEEELLRQIEERNNPPLGFYRQPPKEEIEGSAVLEREVLGQMVMSQYEEIHRYMREGWRLVTVLPETHASETIGQRYVFERVVR
;
A
#
# COMPACT_ATOMS: atom_id res chain seq x y z
N MET A 1 3.60 -6.68 2.60
CA MET A 1 2.21 -6.66 2.10
C MET A 1 1.76 -5.34 1.47
N HIS A 2 2.28 -4.16 1.85
CA HIS A 2 1.87 -2.89 1.21
C HIS A 2 2.43 -2.69 -0.22
N LEU A 3 3.65 -3.14 -0.49
CA LEU A 3 4.30 -2.94 -1.79
C LEU A 3 3.58 -3.69 -2.94
N THR A 4 2.97 -4.84 -2.66
CA THR A 4 2.18 -5.60 -3.64
C THR A 4 0.87 -4.89 -4.01
N GLN A 5 0.19 -4.28 -3.05
CA GLN A 5 -1.00 -3.45 -3.32
C GLN A 5 -0.63 -2.21 -4.12
N LEU A 6 0.48 -1.53 -3.76
CA LEU A 6 1.01 -0.42 -4.54
C LEU A 6 1.37 -0.82 -5.98
N ARG A 7 1.94 -2.01 -6.17
CA ARG A 7 2.23 -2.55 -7.51
C ARG A 7 0.96 -2.64 -8.36
N GLN A 8 -0.16 -3.08 -7.78
CA GLN A 8 -1.44 -3.21 -8.50
C GLN A 8 -2.04 -1.87 -8.97
N SER A 9 -1.73 -0.76 -8.28
CA SER A 9 -2.15 0.59 -8.67
C SER A 9 -1.05 1.41 -9.35
N TYR A 10 0.16 0.86 -9.51
CA TYR A 10 1.31 1.60 -10.01
C TYR A 10 1.04 2.24 -11.38
N PHE A 11 0.43 1.49 -12.30
CA PHE A 11 0.13 2.00 -13.64
C PHE A 11 -1.00 3.04 -13.64
N GLU A 12 -1.91 3.01 -12.67
CA GLU A 12 -2.92 4.05 -12.47
C GLU A 12 -2.25 5.37 -12.05
N PHE A 13 -1.34 5.32 -11.08
CA PHE A 13 -0.55 6.48 -10.68
C PHE A 13 0.31 7.02 -11.84
N LYS A 14 1.00 6.12 -12.56
CA LYS A 14 1.85 6.49 -13.69
C LYS A 14 1.05 7.13 -14.83
N ALA A 15 -0.15 6.62 -15.13
CA ALA A 15 -1.03 7.19 -16.15
C ALA A 15 -1.49 8.61 -15.79
N LEU A 16 -1.55 8.95 -14.50
CA LEU A 16 -1.82 10.31 -14.00
C LEU A 16 -0.57 11.20 -13.98
N GLY A 17 0.57 10.73 -14.50
CA GLY A 17 1.83 11.47 -14.55
C GLY A 17 2.58 11.51 -13.21
N VAL A 18 2.23 10.64 -12.26
CA VAL A 18 2.89 10.58 -10.96
C VAL A 18 4.11 9.67 -11.04
N GLU A 19 5.26 10.20 -10.62
CA GLU A 19 6.45 9.38 -10.37
C GLU A 19 6.35 8.75 -8.98
N PHE A 20 6.50 7.43 -8.92
CA PHE A 20 6.28 6.66 -7.70
C PHE A 20 7.60 6.15 -7.13
N VAL A 21 7.89 6.52 -5.88
CA VAL A 21 9.08 6.10 -5.16
C VAL A 21 8.69 5.71 -3.73
N THR A 22 9.33 4.66 -3.22
CA THR A 22 9.17 4.21 -1.84
C THR A 22 10.49 4.33 -1.10
N ALA A 23 10.46 4.53 0.22
CA ALA A 23 11.65 4.57 1.05
C ALA A 23 11.47 3.67 2.27
N ALA A 24 12.54 2.96 2.65
CA ALA A 24 12.56 2.06 3.80
C ALA A 24 13.92 2.13 4.52
N ASN A 25 13.96 1.76 5.80
CA ASN A 25 15.19 1.76 6.60
C ASN A 25 16.12 0.55 6.34
N ASP A 26 15.80 -0.27 5.33
CA ASP A 26 16.61 -1.40 4.88
C ASP A 26 17.78 -0.93 4.00
N THR A 27 18.82 -1.77 3.88
CA THR A 27 19.98 -1.46 3.02
C THR A 27 19.60 -1.50 1.53
N PRO A 28 20.40 -0.89 0.63
CA PRO A 28 20.16 -0.97 -0.81
C PRO A 28 20.05 -2.40 -1.34
N GLU A 29 20.87 -3.32 -0.82
CA GLU A 29 20.89 -4.73 -1.22
C GLU A 29 19.58 -5.43 -0.84
N VAL A 30 19.13 -5.26 0.41
CA VAL A 30 17.86 -5.81 0.90
C VAL A 30 16.67 -5.25 0.10
N ASN A 31 16.69 -3.94 -0.19
CA ASN A 31 15.66 -3.29 -1.00
C ASN A 31 15.67 -3.80 -2.45
N GLN A 32 16.84 -4.07 -3.04
CA GLN A 32 16.94 -4.62 -4.37
C GLN A 32 16.40 -6.05 -4.43
N GLU A 33 16.80 -6.92 -3.50
CA GLU A 33 16.26 -8.28 -3.38
C GLU A 33 14.74 -8.25 -3.20
N LEU A 34 14.23 -7.34 -2.37
CA LEU A 34 12.79 -7.16 -2.15
C LEU A 34 12.06 -6.73 -3.43
N ARG A 35 12.65 -5.78 -4.18
CA ARG A 35 12.11 -5.30 -5.45
C ARG A 35 12.02 -6.41 -6.48
N GLU A 36 13.09 -7.18 -6.64
CA GLU A 36 13.16 -8.29 -7.60
C GLU A 36 12.18 -9.41 -7.22
N ARG A 37 12.15 -9.77 -5.93
CA ARG A 37 11.26 -10.81 -5.40
C ARG A 37 9.78 -10.49 -5.57
N LEU A 38 9.40 -9.23 -5.38
CA LEU A 38 8.01 -8.78 -5.48
C LEU A 38 7.65 -8.21 -6.85
N ASP A 39 8.57 -8.28 -7.82
CA ASP A 39 8.41 -7.73 -9.18
C ASP A 39 7.89 -6.28 -9.16
N LEU A 40 8.52 -5.43 -8.34
CA LEU A 40 8.05 -4.07 -8.13
C LEU A 40 8.53 -3.15 -9.28
N PRO A 41 7.60 -2.46 -9.98
CA PRO A 41 7.93 -1.62 -11.13
C PRO A 41 8.44 -0.23 -10.74
N PHE A 42 8.65 0.02 -9.44
CA PHE A 42 9.04 1.31 -8.88
C PHE A 42 10.30 1.19 -8.02
N THR A 43 10.91 2.34 -7.73
CA THR A 43 12.16 2.43 -6.99
C THR A 43 11.93 2.31 -5.47
N LEU A 44 12.81 1.57 -4.80
CA LEU A 44 12.92 1.48 -3.35
C LEU A 44 14.21 2.18 -2.92
N LEU A 45 14.07 3.30 -2.20
CA LEU A 45 15.18 4.06 -1.62
C LEU A 45 15.53 3.52 -0.24
N SER A 46 16.82 3.57 0.07
CA SER A 46 17.35 3.18 1.37
C SER A 46 17.52 4.42 2.26
N ASP A 47 16.92 4.39 3.45
CA ASP A 47 17.02 5.38 4.52
C ASP A 47 17.54 4.70 5.79
N ILE A 48 18.71 4.03 5.70
CA ILE A 48 19.28 3.20 6.78
C ILE A 48 19.33 3.95 8.12
N ASP A 49 19.62 5.26 8.06
CA ASP A 49 19.77 6.09 9.25
C ASP A 49 18.49 6.75 9.75
N ALA A 50 17.37 6.53 9.06
CA ALA A 50 16.07 7.16 9.32
C ALA A 50 16.11 8.70 9.26
N GLU A 51 17.02 9.26 8.46
CA GLU A 51 17.12 10.72 8.30
C GLU A 51 15.92 11.27 7.53
N VAL A 52 15.51 10.58 6.46
CA VAL A 52 14.35 10.97 5.67
C VAL A 52 13.09 10.80 6.51
N ALA A 53 12.92 9.64 7.15
CA ALA A 53 11.79 9.39 8.04
C ALA A 53 11.64 10.47 9.12
N ARG A 54 12.74 10.88 9.78
CA ARG A 54 12.70 11.97 10.78
C ARG A 54 12.35 13.33 10.17
N LYS A 55 12.92 13.69 9.02
CA LYS A 55 12.60 14.97 8.34
C LYS A 55 11.12 15.08 7.97
N TYR A 56 10.52 13.95 7.58
CA TYR A 56 9.11 13.85 7.23
C TYR A 56 8.20 13.54 8.43
N ARG A 57 8.72 13.59 9.66
CA ARG A 57 7.99 13.26 10.91
C ARG A 57 7.31 11.88 10.88
N ALA A 58 7.86 10.99 10.07
CA ALA A 58 7.42 9.63 9.83
C ALA A 58 8.30 8.62 10.59
N PHE A 59 8.94 9.02 11.69
CA PHE A 59 9.79 8.15 12.48
C PHE A 59 9.05 7.65 13.72
N HIS A 60 9.16 6.36 14.03
CA HIS A 60 8.53 5.79 15.22
C HIS A 60 9.41 5.99 16.46
N GLU A 61 9.19 7.08 17.20
CA GLU A 61 10.01 7.48 18.36
C GLU A 61 10.00 6.46 19.53
N ASN A 62 8.93 5.67 19.68
CA ASN A 62 8.62 4.91 20.90
C ASN A 62 8.67 3.37 20.75
N GLU A 63 9.32 2.82 19.73
CA GLU A 63 9.36 1.36 19.54
C GLU A 63 10.43 0.70 20.44
N PRO A 64 10.15 -0.46 21.05
CA PRO A 64 11.08 -1.12 21.94
C PRO A 64 12.21 -1.79 21.12
N ARG A 65 13.48 -1.50 21.48
CA ARG A 65 14.73 -2.13 21.03
C ARG A 65 15.42 -1.50 19.81
N ASP A 66 16.08 -0.35 19.95
CA ASP A 66 17.13 0.20 19.06
C ASP A 66 16.91 0.15 17.53
N ARG A 67 15.68 -0.10 17.08
CA ARG A 67 15.32 -0.32 15.68
C ARG A 67 14.86 1.00 15.12
N LYS A 68 15.52 1.45 14.06
CA LYS A 68 15.14 2.63 13.29
C LYS A 68 13.98 2.24 12.37
N ILE A 69 12.74 2.51 12.80
CA ILE A 69 11.53 2.12 12.06
C ILE A 69 10.77 3.36 11.63
N ALA A 70 10.53 3.48 10.33
CA ALA A 70 9.59 4.45 9.78
C ALA A 70 8.14 4.04 10.03
N LEU A 71 7.33 5.00 10.47
CA LEU A 71 5.87 4.94 10.38
C LEU A 71 5.46 4.89 8.91
N THR A 72 4.42 4.13 8.62
CA THR A 72 3.95 4.10 7.24
C THR A 72 3.24 5.38 6.88
N SER A 73 3.80 6.04 5.88
CA SER A 73 3.47 7.41 5.54
C SER A 73 3.45 7.54 4.02
N MET A 74 2.65 8.48 3.53
CA MET A 74 2.45 8.75 2.11
C MET A 74 2.42 10.26 1.89
N PHE A 75 3.14 10.71 0.87
CA PHE A 75 3.26 12.12 0.55
C PHE A 75 3.03 12.28 -0.96
N LEU A 76 2.19 13.23 -1.34
CA LEU A 76 2.13 13.72 -2.73
C LEU A 76 2.88 15.04 -2.78
N ILE A 77 3.99 15.02 -3.51
CA ILE A 77 4.87 16.16 -3.68
C ILE A 77 4.67 16.66 -5.10
N ASP A 78 4.42 17.97 -5.22
CA ASP A 78 4.26 18.61 -6.52
C ASP A 78 5.56 18.54 -7.34
N SER A 79 5.45 18.72 -8.66
CA SER A 79 6.62 18.64 -9.53
C SER A 79 7.64 19.74 -9.22
N ALA A 80 8.86 19.59 -9.72
CA ALA A 80 9.89 20.62 -9.57
C ALA A 80 9.48 21.96 -10.21
N GLU A 81 8.57 21.94 -11.19
CA GLU A 81 8.01 23.13 -11.83
C GLU A 81 7.00 23.88 -10.92
N HIS A 82 6.51 23.22 -9.88
CA HIS A 82 5.55 23.75 -8.90
C HIS A 82 6.14 23.76 -7.48
N ASP A 83 7.40 24.17 -7.37
CA ASP A 83 8.09 24.44 -6.11
C ASP A 83 8.22 23.25 -5.13
N ARG A 84 7.94 22.00 -5.57
CA ARG A 84 8.07 20.78 -4.74
C ARG A 84 7.26 20.83 -3.45
N ILE A 85 6.10 21.48 -3.49
CA ILE A 85 5.22 21.63 -2.32
C ILE A 85 4.56 20.29 -2.01
N VAL A 86 4.49 19.93 -0.71
CA VAL A 86 3.70 18.78 -0.26
C VAL A 86 2.22 19.15 -0.36
N ARG A 87 1.50 18.51 -1.29
CA ARG A 87 0.06 18.73 -1.53
C ARG A 87 -0.82 17.80 -0.72
N PHE A 88 -0.29 16.66 -0.34
CA PHE A 88 -0.93 15.69 0.55
C PHE A 88 0.12 15.07 1.46
N GLU A 89 -0.22 14.94 2.73
CA GLU A 89 0.59 14.31 3.74
C GLU A 89 -0.28 13.35 4.55
N TYR A 90 0.23 12.14 4.71
CA TYR A 90 -0.30 11.16 5.62
C TYR A 90 0.85 10.52 6.39
N VAL A 91 0.78 10.59 7.72
CA VAL A 91 1.68 9.86 8.62
C VAL A 91 0.84 8.89 9.45
N GLY A 92 1.14 7.61 9.33
CA GLY A 92 0.36 6.56 9.98
C GLY A 92 0.47 6.61 11.51
N PRO A 93 -0.64 6.41 12.24
CA PRO A 93 -0.60 6.35 13.70
C PRO A 93 0.16 5.11 14.21
N THR A 94 0.37 4.11 13.35
CA THR A 94 1.11 2.89 13.67
C THR A 94 1.92 2.44 12.45
N THR A 95 2.87 1.53 12.67
CA THR A 95 3.62 0.85 11.60
C THR A 95 2.74 -0.05 10.74
N ARG A 96 1.45 -0.25 11.07
CA ARG A 96 0.51 -1.15 10.39
C ARG A 96 -0.64 -0.46 9.67
N HIS A 97 -1.01 0.76 10.10
CA HIS A 97 -2.08 1.50 9.44
C HIS A 97 -1.62 1.99 8.06
N ARG A 98 -2.49 1.87 7.06
CA ARG A 98 -2.24 2.26 5.66
C ARG A 98 -3.43 3.04 5.12
N VAL A 99 -3.17 3.99 4.23
CA VAL A 99 -4.22 4.63 3.43
C VAL A 99 -4.49 3.77 2.20
N PRO A 100 -5.77 3.52 1.84
CA PRO A 100 -6.11 2.84 0.60
C PRO A 100 -5.58 3.58 -0.64
N ASN A 101 -5.09 2.85 -1.65
CA ASN A 101 -4.61 3.44 -2.90
C ASN A 101 -5.69 4.26 -3.61
N SER A 102 -6.94 3.80 -3.55
CA SER A 102 -8.12 4.50 -4.07
C SER A 102 -8.21 5.93 -3.54
N ARG A 103 -7.88 6.14 -2.26
CA ARG A 103 -7.89 7.47 -1.64
C ARG A 103 -6.78 8.36 -2.20
N LEU A 104 -5.58 7.83 -2.40
CA LEU A 104 -4.50 8.57 -3.04
C LEU A 104 -4.86 8.98 -4.47
N LEU A 105 -5.47 8.08 -5.24
CA LEU A 105 -5.95 8.37 -6.59
C LEU A 105 -6.98 9.49 -6.55
N GLU A 106 -7.93 9.46 -5.60
CA GLU A 106 -8.89 10.55 -5.40
C GLU A 106 -8.20 11.90 -5.18
N GLU A 107 -7.22 11.97 -4.28
CA GLU A 107 -6.47 13.20 -4.01
C GLU A 107 -5.74 13.71 -5.25
N ILE A 108 -5.12 12.81 -6.04
CA ILE A 108 -4.45 13.19 -7.28
C ILE A 108 -5.46 13.76 -8.29
N LEU A 109 -6.60 13.11 -8.47
CA LEU A 109 -7.65 13.56 -9.39
C LEU A 109 -8.22 14.92 -8.98
N ASN A 110 -8.39 15.14 -7.68
CA ASN A 110 -8.81 16.43 -7.11
C ASN A 110 -7.77 17.53 -7.34
N LEU A 111 -6.49 17.25 -7.07
CA LEU A 111 -5.40 18.20 -7.29
C LEU A 111 -5.25 18.58 -8.76
N ARG A 112 -5.54 17.65 -9.68
CA ARG A 112 -5.55 17.90 -11.13
C ARG A 112 -6.79 18.65 -11.62
N GLY A 113 -7.78 18.90 -10.75
CA GLY A 113 -9.03 19.54 -11.12
C GLY A 113 -9.85 18.74 -12.14
N GLN A 114 -9.71 17.40 -12.15
CA GLN A 114 -10.46 16.57 -13.09
C GLN A 114 -11.93 16.54 -12.70
N ARG A 115 -12.78 16.97 -13.63
CA ARG A 115 -14.24 16.96 -13.48
C ARG A 115 -14.79 15.55 -13.51
N GLU A 116 -14.37 14.77 -14.49
CA GLU A 116 -14.73 13.35 -14.60
C GLU A 116 -13.63 12.54 -13.92
N GLN A 117 -14.00 11.87 -12.84
CA GLN A 117 -13.07 11.12 -12.01
C GLN A 117 -13.44 9.64 -12.11
N LEU A 118 -12.42 8.80 -12.32
CA LEU A 118 -12.52 7.35 -12.32
C LEU A 118 -11.57 6.80 -11.26
N ILE A 119 -12.11 6.00 -10.35
CA ILE A 119 -11.32 5.32 -9.30
C ILE A 119 -11.65 3.85 -9.32
N SER A 120 -10.66 3.02 -9.04
CA SER A 120 -10.88 1.60 -8.84
C SER A 120 -10.52 1.15 -7.42
N VAL A 121 -11.25 0.15 -6.93
CA VAL A 121 -10.98 -0.54 -5.66
C VAL A 121 -10.77 -2.02 -5.98
N LEU A 122 -9.62 -2.56 -5.58
CA LEU A 122 -9.32 -3.98 -5.77
C LEU A 122 -9.64 -4.75 -4.50
N VAL A 123 -10.53 -5.73 -4.62
CA VAL A 123 -10.81 -6.72 -3.58
C VAL A 123 -10.13 -8.03 -3.97
N PRO A 124 -9.10 -8.48 -3.24
CA PRO A 124 -8.43 -9.74 -3.54
C PRO A 124 -9.38 -10.94 -3.30
N GLY A 125 -9.22 -11.98 -4.10
CA GLY A 125 -9.92 -13.25 -3.93
C GLY A 125 -9.35 -14.07 -2.77
N GLU A 126 -10.07 -15.13 -2.37
CA GLU A 126 -9.67 -15.98 -1.24
C GLU A 126 -8.30 -16.65 -1.45
N GLU A 127 -8.03 -17.19 -2.64
CA GLU A 127 -6.74 -17.83 -2.95
C GLU A 127 -5.58 -16.83 -2.90
N GLU A 128 -5.78 -15.62 -3.44
CA GLU A 128 -4.79 -14.54 -3.37
C GLU A 128 -4.51 -14.12 -1.92
N LEU A 129 -5.56 -14.06 -1.09
CA LEU A 129 -5.41 -13.77 0.34
C LEU A 129 -4.62 -14.88 1.04
N LEU A 130 -4.92 -16.15 0.77
CA LEU A 130 -4.18 -17.29 1.33
C LEU A 130 -2.72 -17.27 0.89
N ARG A 131 -2.42 -16.98 -0.38
CA ARG A 131 -1.04 -16.82 -0.86
C ARG A 131 -0.31 -15.70 -0.11
N GLN A 132 -0.95 -14.57 0.11
CA GLN A 132 -0.38 -13.46 0.90
C GLN A 132 -0.14 -13.84 2.37
N ILE A 133 -0.95 -14.74 2.95
CA ILE A 133 -0.71 -15.33 4.28
C ILE A 133 0.56 -16.19 4.25
N GLU A 134 0.66 -17.08 3.28
CA GLU A 134 1.79 -18.02 3.17
C GLU A 134 3.12 -17.31 2.94
N GLU A 135 3.17 -16.34 2.03
CA GLU A 135 4.39 -15.54 1.77
C GLU A 135 4.88 -14.78 3.00
N ARG A 136 3.96 -14.36 3.87
CA ARG A 136 4.28 -13.65 5.11
C ARG A 136 4.79 -14.60 6.19
N ASN A 137 4.24 -15.81 6.26
CA ASN A 137 4.57 -16.81 7.26
C ASN A 137 5.82 -17.63 6.93
N ASN A 138 6.19 -17.68 5.65
CA ASN A 138 7.35 -18.43 5.18
C ASN A 138 8.26 -17.57 4.29
N PRO A 139 8.84 -16.48 4.82
CA PRO A 139 9.86 -15.75 4.08
C PRO A 139 11.06 -16.68 3.81
N PRO A 140 11.62 -16.72 2.59
CA PRO A 140 12.73 -17.61 2.29
C PRO A 140 13.94 -17.31 3.20
N LEU A 141 14.44 -18.39 3.83
CA LEU A 141 15.50 -18.54 4.82
C LEU A 141 16.52 -17.38 4.96
N GLY A 142 16.38 -16.62 6.06
CA GLY A 142 17.50 -16.22 6.91
C GLY A 142 17.45 -17.04 8.21
N PHE A 143 18.56 -17.21 8.93
CA PHE A 143 18.59 -17.95 10.21
C PHE A 143 17.71 -17.26 11.27
N TYR A 144 16.44 -17.62 11.34
CA TYR A 144 15.56 -17.27 12.45
C TYR A 144 15.49 -18.47 13.40
N ARG A 145 15.77 -18.24 14.69
CA ARG A 145 15.27 -19.14 15.73
C ARG A 145 13.76 -19.12 15.63
N GLN A 146 13.14 -20.22 15.24
CA GLN A 146 11.70 -20.36 15.29
C GLN A 146 11.25 -20.08 16.74
N PRO A 147 10.32 -19.13 16.96
CA PRO A 147 9.71 -18.97 18.28
C PRO A 147 8.97 -20.26 18.67
N PRO A 148 8.75 -20.50 19.98
CA PRO A 148 8.04 -21.69 20.46
C PRO A 148 6.67 -21.84 19.78
N LYS A 149 6.23 -23.07 19.58
CA LYS A 149 5.00 -23.43 18.85
C LYS A 149 3.75 -22.68 19.36
N GLU A 150 3.70 -22.39 20.65
CA GLU A 150 2.59 -21.64 21.28
C GLU A 150 2.52 -20.17 20.85
N GLU A 151 3.65 -19.52 20.49
CA GLU A 151 3.66 -18.15 19.96
C GLU A 151 3.26 -18.10 18.47
N ILE A 152 3.51 -19.19 17.73
CA ILE A 152 3.18 -19.31 16.30
C ILE A 152 1.67 -19.43 16.10
N GLU A 153 0.99 -20.25 16.91
CA GLU A 153 -0.47 -20.42 16.81
C GLU A 153 -1.24 -19.13 17.16
N GLY A 154 -0.75 -18.35 18.14
CA GLY A 154 -1.30 -17.02 18.44
C GLY A 154 -1.08 -15.99 17.33
N SER A 155 0.08 -16.01 16.66
CA SER A 155 0.41 -15.10 15.55
C SER A 155 -0.42 -15.39 14.29
N ALA A 156 -0.61 -16.66 13.93
CA ALA A 156 -1.34 -17.05 12.73
C ALA A 156 -2.84 -16.70 12.79
N VAL A 157 -3.45 -16.78 13.98
CA VAL A 157 -4.84 -16.34 14.21
C VAL A 157 -4.96 -14.82 14.06
N LEU A 158 -4.03 -14.07 14.65
CA LEU A 158 -3.96 -12.61 14.54
C LEU A 158 -3.80 -12.15 13.07
N GLU A 159 -3.10 -12.93 12.25
CA GLU A 159 -2.84 -12.60 10.85
C GLU A 159 -4.01 -12.89 9.92
N ARG A 160 -4.78 -13.95 10.16
CA ARG A 160 -6.06 -14.16 9.47
C ARG A 160 -7.05 -13.06 9.79
N GLU A 161 -7.10 -12.59 11.04
CA GLU A 161 -7.93 -11.44 11.42
C GLU A 161 -7.48 -10.14 10.74
N VAL A 162 -6.17 -9.88 10.65
CA VAL A 162 -5.63 -8.69 9.97
C VAL A 162 -5.97 -8.69 8.47
N LEU A 163 -5.89 -9.84 7.79
CA LEU A 163 -6.25 -9.92 6.38
C LEU A 163 -7.77 -9.93 6.13
N GLY A 164 -8.55 -10.51 7.05
CA GLY A 164 -10.00 -10.32 7.09
C GLY A 164 -10.35 -8.84 7.22
N GLN A 165 -9.69 -8.10 8.12
CA GLN A 165 -9.82 -6.64 8.22
C GLN A 165 -9.42 -5.92 6.93
N MET A 166 -8.42 -6.41 6.20
CA MET A 166 -8.04 -5.82 4.90
C MET A 166 -9.14 -5.98 3.85
N VAL A 167 -9.71 -7.18 3.69
CA VAL A 167 -10.85 -7.40 2.79
C VAL A 167 -12.03 -6.52 3.19
N MET A 168 -12.34 -6.49 4.48
CA MET A 168 -13.38 -5.60 5.03
C MET A 168 -13.07 -4.14 4.73
N SER A 169 -11.82 -3.68 4.84
CA SER A 169 -11.44 -2.30 4.52
C SER A 169 -11.65 -1.96 3.04
N GLN A 170 -11.45 -2.91 2.11
CA GLN A 170 -11.73 -2.69 0.69
C GLN A 170 -13.24 -2.65 0.42
N TYR A 171 -14.02 -3.49 1.10
CA TYR A 171 -15.48 -3.39 1.05
C TYR A 171 -16.01 -2.10 1.72
N GLU A 172 -15.38 -1.63 2.80
CA GLU A 172 -15.68 -0.36 3.42
C GLU A 172 -15.43 0.81 2.45
N GLU A 173 -14.34 0.76 1.67
CA GLU A 173 -14.08 1.73 0.60
C GLU A 173 -15.16 1.70 -0.49
N ILE A 174 -15.57 0.50 -0.94
CA ILE A 174 -16.69 0.33 -1.87
C ILE A 174 -17.96 0.99 -1.32
N HIS A 175 -18.32 0.69 -0.06
CA HIS A 175 -19.49 1.26 0.58
C HIS A 175 -19.36 2.76 0.80
N ARG A 176 -18.16 3.26 1.09
CA ARG A 176 -17.88 4.70 1.20
C ARG A 176 -18.14 5.40 -0.12
N TYR A 177 -17.58 4.91 -1.23
CA TYR A 177 -17.79 5.49 -2.55
C TYR A 177 -19.28 5.53 -2.92
N MET A 178 -20.01 4.44 -2.68
CA MET A 178 -21.46 4.40 -2.91
C MET A 178 -22.22 5.44 -2.07
N ARG A 179 -21.83 5.67 -0.80
CA ARG A 179 -22.45 6.69 0.07
C ARG A 179 -22.09 8.12 -0.34
N GLU A 180 -20.89 8.33 -0.87
CA GLU A 180 -20.40 9.64 -1.31
C GLU A 180 -20.88 10.04 -2.71
N GLY A 181 -21.84 9.30 -3.28
CA GLY A 181 -22.45 9.63 -4.56
C GLY A 181 -21.62 9.22 -5.78
N TRP A 182 -20.61 8.37 -5.61
CA TRP A 182 -19.93 7.75 -6.74
C TRP A 182 -20.82 6.67 -7.37
N ARG A 183 -20.80 6.60 -8.70
CA ARG A 183 -21.55 5.61 -9.46
C ARG A 183 -20.65 4.41 -9.76
N LEU A 184 -21.05 3.21 -9.35
CA LEU A 184 -20.40 1.98 -9.79
C LEU A 184 -20.65 1.79 -11.29
N VAL A 185 -19.58 1.75 -12.08
CA VAL A 185 -19.63 1.61 -13.53
C VAL A 185 -19.54 0.15 -13.95
N THR A 186 -18.60 -0.57 -13.38
CA THR A 186 -18.34 -1.98 -13.72
C THR A 186 -17.59 -2.69 -12.59
N VAL A 187 -17.67 -4.02 -12.61
CA VAL A 187 -16.86 -4.92 -11.78
C VAL A 187 -16.16 -5.90 -12.73
N LEU A 188 -14.84 -5.95 -12.67
CA LEU A 188 -14.01 -6.75 -13.57
C LEU A 188 -13.18 -7.75 -12.78
N PRO A 189 -12.95 -8.98 -13.29
CA PRO A 189 -11.97 -9.87 -12.68
C PRO A 189 -10.58 -9.25 -12.81
N GLU A 190 -9.82 -9.24 -11.72
CA GLU A 190 -8.40 -8.86 -11.73
C GLU A 190 -7.57 -10.11 -11.96
N THR A 191 -6.63 -10.08 -12.91
CA THR A 191 -5.76 -11.22 -13.22
C THR A 191 -4.29 -10.88 -13.07
N HIS A 192 -3.51 -11.87 -12.65
CA HIS A 192 -2.05 -11.82 -12.70
C HIS A 192 -1.53 -13.02 -13.50
N ALA A 193 -0.80 -12.74 -14.58
CA ALA A 193 -0.45 -13.69 -15.64
C ALA A 193 -1.69 -14.35 -16.29
N SER A 194 -2.32 -15.32 -15.62
CA SER A 194 -3.53 -16.01 -16.08
C SER A 194 -4.46 -16.45 -14.95
N GLU A 195 -4.15 -16.11 -13.71
CA GLU A 195 -4.94 -16.47 -12.54
C GLU A 195 -5.78 -15.27 -12.12
N THR A 196 -7.05 -15.53 -11.78
CA THR A 196 -7.92 -14.48 -11.20
C THR A 196 -7.52 -14.26 -9.76
N ILE A 197 -6.98 -13.10 -9.47
CA ILE A 197 -6.49 -12.73 -8.12
C ILE A 197 -7.51 -11.91 -7.32
N GLY A 198 -8.64 -11.52 -7.94
CA GLY A 198 -9.67 -10.76 -7.25
C GLY A 198 -10.68 -10.09 -8.18
N GLN A 199 -11.37 -9.09 -7.65
CA GLN A 199 -12.36 -8.27 -8.35
C GLN A 199 -12.01 -6.79 -8.22
N ARG A 200 -12.01 -6.09 -9.35
CA ARG A 200 -11.80 -4.64 -9.43
C ARG A 200 -13.14 -3.94 -9.63
N TYR A 201 -13.51 -3.11 -8.67
CA TYR A 201 -14.72 -2.29 -8.71
C TYR A 201 -14.35 -0.91 -9.23
N VAL A 202 -14.96 -0.47 -10.32
CA VAL A 202 -14.66 0.83 -10.94
C VAL A 202 -15.80 1.79 -10.70
N PHE A 203 -15.48 2.94 -10.11
CA PHE A 203 -16.39 4.01 -9.76
C PHE A 203 -16.11 5.25 -10.59
N GLU A 204 -17.16 5.98 -10.93
CA GLU A 204 -17.05 7.31 -11.51
C GLU A 204 -17.77 8.37 -10.68
N ARG A 205 -17.28 9.61 -10.77
CA ARG A 205 -17.96 10.79 -10.25
C ARG A 205 -17.73 11.97 -11.18
N VAL A 206 -18.76 12.80 -11.33
CA VAL A 206 -18.65 14.10 -11.99
C VAL A 206 -18.64 15.19 -10.92
N VAL A 207 -17.50 15.84 -10.75
CA VAL A 207 -17.32 16.98 -9.84
C VAL A 207 -17.72 18.25 -10.58
N ARG A 208 -18.63 19.03 -9.97
CA ARG A 208 -19.16 20.27 -10.54
C ARG A 208 -18.20 21.43 -10.37
#